data_AF-A0A7X7WY00-F1
#
_entry.id   AF-A0A7X7WY00-F1
#
_cell.length_a   1.000
_cell.length_b   1.000
_cell.length_c   1.000
_cell.angle_alpha   90.00
_cell.angle_beta   90.00
_cell.angle_gamma   90.00
#
_symmetry.space_group_name_H-M   'P 1'
#
loop_
_entity.id
_entity.type
_entity.pdbx_description
1 polymer ?
#
loop_
_entity_poly.entity_id
_entity_poly.type
_entity_poly.pdbx_seq_one_letter_code
_entity_poly.pdbx_strand_id
1 'polypeptide(L)'
;KDSKILILGITFKENCPDIRNTKVVDIYHTLKEYTNNITVYDPWADVERVKSAYGIKIINKLPKGKYDVVILAVAHNEFLKLDMKTLTQHNTVVYDVKGAFDVNIIDGRL
;
A
#
# COMPACT_ATOMS: atom_id res chain seq x y z
N LYS A 1 0.90 -19.32 -1.93
CA LYS A 1 1.28 -19.10 -0.51
C LYS A 1 2.51 -18.19 -0.35
N ASP A 2 2.95 -17.50 -1.42
CA ASP A 2 4.14 -16.63 -1.39
C ASP A 2 3.94 -15.28 -2.10
N SER A 3 2.68 -14.92 -2.35
CA SER A 3 2.33 -13.70 -3.07
C SER A 3 2.97 -12.47 -2.43
N LYS A 4 3.64 -11.66 -3.24
CA LYS A 4 4.22 -10.37 -2.85
C LYS A 4 3.13 -9.32 -2.91
N ILE A 5 2.87 -8.71 -1.77
CA ILE A 5 1.83 -7.69 -1.61
C ILE A 5 2.49 -6.34 -1.39
N LEU A 6 2.03 -5.34 -2.12
CA LEU A 6 2.35 -3.93 -1.90
C LEU A 6 1.10 -3.20 -1.39
N ILE A 7 1.22 -2.57 -0.23
CA ILE A 7 0.22 -1.65 0.30
C ILE A 7 0.73 -0.23 0.09
N LEU A 8 -0.03 0.57 -0.66
CA LEU A 8 0.22 1.98 -0.92
C LEU A 8 -0.55 2.82 0.11
N GLY A 9 0.21 3.45 1.00
CA GLY A 9 -0.31 4.28 2.08
C GLY A 9 -0.54 3.49 3.37
N ILE A 10 -0.24 4.11 4.51
CA ILE A 10 -0.59 3.64 5.86
C ILE A 10 -1.21 4.75 6.72
N THR A 11 -1.08 5.99 6.29
CA THR A 11 -1.65 7.17 6.95
C THR A 11 -3.17 7.11 7.06
N PHE A 12 -3.72 7.88 8.01
CA PHE A 12 -5.16 7.98 8.24
C PHE A 12 -5.87 8.73 7.11
N LYS A 13 -5.20 9.74 6.56
CA LYS A 13 -5.73 10.60 5.49
C LYS A 13 -4.66 10.89 4.45
N GLU A 14 -5.12 11.18 3.24
CA GLU A 14 -4.26 11.55 2.13
C GLU A 14 -3.43 12.82 2.40
N ASN A 15 -2.25 12.86 1.80
CA ASN A 15 -1.27 13.95 1.79
C ASN A 15 -0.95 14.49 3.20
N CYS A 16 -0.89 13.59 4.19
CA CYS A 16 -0.64 13.96 5.58
C CYS A 16 0.09 12.84 6.34
N PRO A 17 1.08 13.16 7.19
CA PRO A 17 1.84 12.16 7.95
C PRO A 17 1.06 11.55 9.14
N ASP A 18 -0.23 11.88 9.33
CA ASP A 18 -0.98 11.38 10.49
C ASP A 18 -1.28 9.90 10.33
N ILE A 19 -0.78 9.09 11.25
CA ILE A 19 -0.97 7.63 11.26
C ILE A 19 -1.96 7.19 12.34
N ARG A 20 -2.44 8.11 13.19
CA ARG A 20 -3.30 7.75 14.32
C ARG A 20 -4.64 7.21 13.81
N ASN A 21 -5.12 6.13 14.43
CA ASN A 21 -6.41 5.50 14.11
C ASN A 21 -6.56 5.07 12.64
N THR A 22 -5.45 4.82 11.94
CA THR A 22 -5.52 4.29 10.58
C THR A 22 -6.06 2.86 10.56
N LYS A 23 -7.07 2.61 9.71
CA LYS A 23 -7.61 1.27 9.49
C LYS A 23 -6.75 0.41 8.55
N VAL A 24 -5.71 0.99 7.97
CA VAL A 24 -4.79 0.26 7.09
C VAL A 24 -3.99 -0.78 7.87
N VAL A 25 -3.80 -0.55 9.17
CA VAL A 25 -3.18 -1.52 10.09
C VAL A 25 -3.98 -2.83 10.14
N ASP A 26 -5.31 -2.75 10.15
CA ASP A 26 -6.18 -3.93 10.13
C ASP A 26 -6.00 -4.72 8.83
N ILE A 27 -5.96 -4.02 7.68
CA ILE A 27 -5.69 -4.63 6.37
C ILE A 27 -4.33 -5.36 6.38
N TYR A 28 -3.29 -4.72 6.91
CA TYR A 28 -1.96 -5.33 7.02
C TYR A 28 -2.00 -6.61 7.87
N HIS A 29 -2.64 -6.58 9.03
CA HIS A 29 -2.71 -7.73 9.92
C HIS A 29 -3.49 -8.89 9.32
N THR A 30 -4.64 -8.63 8.71
CA THR A 30 -5.42 -9.67 8.00
C THR A 30 -4.60 -10.31 6.89
N LEU A 31 -3.88 -9.53 6.07
CA LEU A 31 -3.04 -10.07 5.00
C LEU A 31 -1.84 -10.85 5.55
N LYS A 32 -1.31 -10.44 6.69
CA LYS A 32 -0.16 -11.09 7.34
C LYS A 32 -0.48 -12.51 7.83
N GLU A 33 -1.75 -12.82 8.09
CA GLU A 33 -2.20 -14.18 8.39
C GLU A 33 -1.99 -15.14 7.20
N TYR A 34 -1.96 -14.63 5.96
CA TYR A 34 -1.81 -15.42 4.75
C TYR A 34 -0.39 -15.42 4.17
N THR A 35 0.37 -14.32 4.30
CA THR A 35 1.73 -14.19 3.77
C THR A 35 2.58 -13.20 4.55
N ASN A 36 3.89 -13.46 4.66
CA ASN A 36 4.85 -12.52 5.24
C ASN A 36 5.44 -11.55 4.20
N ASN A 37 5.17 -11.74 2.91
CA ASN A 37 5.75 -10.97 1.81
C ASN A 37 5.00 -9.64 1.57
N ILE A 38 4.83 -8.83 2.62
CA ILE A 38 4.08 -7.58 2.57
C ILE A 38 5.04 -6.40 2.65
N THR A 39 5.00 -5.54 1.64
CA THR A 39 5.68 -4.24 1.62
C THR A 39 4.65 -3.14 1.80
N VAL A 40 4.91 -2.21 2.73
CA VAL A 40 4.08 -1.03 2.93
C VAL A 40 4.90 0.19 2.53
N TYR A 41 4.41 0.92 1.53
CA TYR A 41 5.05 2.13 1.01
C TYR A 41 4.15 3.34 1.30
N ASP A 42 4.67 4.31 2.05
CA ASP A 42 4.00 5.60 2.27
C ASP A 42 5.06 6.71 2.34
N PRO A 43 5.07 7.68 1.41
CA PRO A 43 6.06 8.75 1.42
C PRO A 43 5.84 9.79 2.54
N TRP A 44 4.63 9.87 3.11
CA TRP A 44 4.27 10.85 4.14
C TRP A 44 4.48 10.32 5.56
N ALA A 45 4.37 9.01 5.78
CA ALA A 45 4.46 8.44 7.13
C ALA A 45 5.89 8.41 7.68
N ASP A 46 6.07 8.66 8.98
CA ASP A 46 7.36 8.46 9.66
C ASP A 46 7.61 6.98 9.97
N VAL A 47 8.74 6.43 9.51
CA VAL A 47 9.07 4.99 9.64
C VAL A 47 9.15 4.56 11.10
N GLU A 48 9.87 5.33 11.92
CA GLU A 48 10.11 4.96 13.32
C GLU A 48 8.82 5.09 14.13
N ARG A 49 8.00 6.10 13.83
CA ARG A 49 6.69 6.30 14.46
C ARG A 49 5.74 5.16 14.14
N VAL A 50 5.67 4.72 12.88
CA VAL A 50 4.82 3.58 12.49
C VAL A 50 5.29 2.28 13.13
N LYS A 51 6.59 2.04 13.15
CA LYS A 51 7.18 0.88 13.80
C LYS A 51 6.93 0.87 15.31
N SER A 52 7.07 2.02 15.98
CA SER A 52 6.80 2.15 17.42
C SER A 52 5.32 2.01 17.76
N ALA A 53 4.41 2.51 16.92
CA ALA A 53 2.97 2.50 17.18
C ALA A 53 2.32 1.16 16.85
N TYR A 54 2.75 0.51 15.76
CA TYR A 54 2.07 -0.66 15.18
C TYR A 54 2.97 -1.88 15.00
N GLY A 55 4.28 -1.78 15.22
CA GLY A 55 5.22 -2.86 14.94
C GLY A 55 5.41 -3.16 13.44
N ILE A 56 4.91 -2.28 12.56
CA ILE A 56 4.95 -2.45 11.11
C ILE A 56 6.17 -1.74 10.56
N LYS A 57 6.93 -2.42 9.69
CA LYS A 57 8.02 -1.80 8.93
C LYS A 57 7.46 -1.23 7.63
N ILE A 58 7.74 0.04 7.38
CA ILE A 58 7.36 0.73 6.14
C ILE A 58 8.59 1.26 5.42
N ILE A 59 8.41 1.64 4.16
CA ILE A 59 9.41 2.34 3.37
C ILE A 59 8.83 3.67 2.87
N ASN A 60 9.65 4.73 2.82
CA ASN A 60 9.29 6.02 2.22
C ASN A 60 9.84 6.20 0.81
N LYS A 61 10.60 5.22 0.31
CA LYS A 61 11.12 5.22 -1.06
C LYS A 61 10.34 4.21 -1.86
N LEU A 62 10.04 4.56 -3.10
CA LEU A 62 9.35 3.67 -4.02
C LEU A 62 10.12 2.33 -4.09
N PRO A 63 9.47 1.19 -3.76
CA PRO A 63 10.13 -0.08 -3.83
C PRO A 63 10.55 -0.42 -5.25
N LYS A 64 11.70 -1.07 -5.38
CA LYS A 64 12.13 -1.68 -6.63
C LYS A 64 11.68 -3.12 -6.63
N GLY A 65 10.68 -3.45 -7.43
CA GLY A 65 10.18 -4.82 -7.52
C GLY A 65 8.82 -4.93 -8.19
N LYS A 66 8.47 -6.16 -8.53
CA LYS A 66 7.15 -6.56 -9.01
C LYS A 66 6.37 -7.23 -7.90
N TYR A 67 5.08 -6.95 -7.85
CA TYR A 67 4.16 -7.45 -6.85
C TYR A 67 3.04 -8.24 -7.52
N ASP A 68 2.54 -9.26 -6.82
CA ASP A 68 1.37 -10.04 -7.24
C ASP A 68 0.06 -9.32 -6.89
N VAL A 69 0.10 -8.50 -5.84
CA VAL A 69 -1.05 -7.70 -5.40
C VAL A 69 -0.58 -6.30 -5.05
N VAL A 70 -1.27 -5.27 -5.54
CA VAL A 70 -1.06 -3.88 -5.16
C VAL A 70 -2.37 -3.32 -4.63
N ILE A 71 -2.36 -2.80 -3.41
CA ILE A 71 -3.54 -2.26 -2.74
C ILE A 71 -3.33 -0.77 -2.52
N LEU A 72 -4.20 0.06 -3.09
CA LEU A 72 -4.27 1.48 -2.78
C LEU A 72 -5.14 1.68 -1.54
N ALA A 73 -4.50 1.84 -0.38
CA ALA A 73 -5.18 2.03 0.89
C ALA A 73 -5.46 3.53 1.18
N VAL A 74 -4.58 4.41 0.71
CA VAL A 74 -4.69 5.88 0.84
C VAL A 74 -4.32 6.53 -0.48
N ALA A 75 -5.11 7.49 -0.95
CA ALA A 75 -4.94 8.13 -2.26
C ALA A 75 -4.01 9.36 -2.20
N HIS A 76 -2.74 9.16 -1.85
CA HIS A 76 -1.74 10.24 -1.92
C HIS A 76 -1.50 10.68 -3.37
N ASN A 77 -1.23 11.97 -3.58
CA ASN A 77 -0.96 12.53 -4.90
C ASN A 77 0.26 11.89 -5.58
N GLU A 78 1.24 11.44 -4.79
CA GLU A 78 2.41 10.71 -5.27
C GLU A 78 2.02 9.40 -5.96
N PHE A 79 1.01 8.70 -5.44
CA PHE A 79 0.59 7.39 -5.98
C PHE A 79 -0.14 7.54 -7.31
N LEU A 80 -0.93 8.60 -7.48
CA LEU A 80 -1.64 8.90 -8.73
C LEU A 80 -0.68 9.20 -9.89
N LYS A 81 0.57 9.54 -9.58
CA LYS A 81 1.64 9.82 -10.56
C LYS A 81 2.58 8.63 -10.77
N LEU A 82 2.37 7.50 -10.09
CA LEU A 82 3.20 6.33 -10.25
C LEU A 82 2.91 5.62 -11.57
N ASP A 83 3.98 5.20 -12.24
CA ASP A 83 3.84 4.24 -13.32
C ASP A 83 3.61 2.85 -12.72
N MET A 84 2.34 2.45 -12.63
CA MET A 84 1.93 1.16 -12.10
C MET A 84 2.58 -0.01 -12.83
N LYS A 85 2.92 0.15 -14.13
CA LYS A 85 3.62 -0.89 -14.90
C LYS A 85 5.00 -1.20 -14.32
N THR A 86 5.59 -0.32 -13.52
CA THR A 86 6.87 -0.60 -12.85
C THR A 86 6.70 -1.53 -11.65
N LEU A 87 5.54 -1.51 -11.01
CA LEU A 87 5.19 -2.28 -9.81
C LEU A 87 4.40 -3.56 -10.12
N THR A 88 3.73 -3.61 -11.26
CA THR A 88 2.92 -4.76 -11.70
C THR A 88 3.67 -5.68 -12.69
N GLN A 89 3.38 -6.97 -12.60
CA GLN A 89 3.68 -8.04 -13.54
C GLN A 89 2.40 -8.62 -14.18
N HIS A 90 2.53 -9.59 -15.09
CA HIS A 90 1.45 -10.09 -15.95
C HIS A 90 0.13 -10.47 -15.24
N ASN A 91 0.20 -10.97 -14.00
CA ASN A 91 -0.97 -11.39 -13.21
C ASN A 91 -1.11 -10.61 -11.89
N THR A 92 -0.83 -9.30 -11.92
CA THR A 92 -0.98 -8.48 -10.71
C THR A 92 -2.43 -8.11 -10.50
N VAL A 93 -2.93 -8.28 -9.27
CA VAL A 93 -4.22 -7.73 -8.86
C VAL A 93 -4.02 -6.34 -8.28
N VAL A 94 -4.64 -5.33 -8.87
CA VAL A 94 -4.65 -3.96 -8.35
C VAL A 94 -6.02 -3.68 -7.73
N TYR A 95 -6.03 -3.46 -6.42
CA TYR A 95 -7.24 -3.18 -5.66
C TYR A 95 -7.23 -1.74 -5.12
N ASP A 96 -8.26 -0.98 -5.46
CA ASP A 96 -8.38 0.42 -5.07
C ASP A 96 -9.48 0.62 -4.02
N VAL A 97 -9.08 0.85 -2.76
CA VAL A 97 -10.01 1.07 -1.64
C VAL A 97 -10.63 2.47 -1.69
N LYS A 98 -10.03 3.41 -2.43
CA LYS A 98 -10.44 4.83 -2.46
C LYS A 98 -11.13 5.23 -3.76
N GLY A 99 -11.04 4.43 -4.81
CA GLY A 99 -11.58 4.73 -6.12
C GLY A 99 -10.87 5.92 -6.79
N ALA A 100 -9.59 6.09 -6.52
CA ALA A 100 -8.78 7.22 -7.01
C ALA A 100 -7.98 6.89 -8.28
N PHE A 101 -7.73 5.61 -8.57
CA PHE A 101 -7.06 5.17 -9.79
C PHE A 101 -8.00 5.13 -11.00
N ASP A 102 -7.40 5.21 -12.19
CA ASP A 102 -8.11 5.04 -13.46
C ASP A 102 -8.68 3.62 -13.55
N VAL A 103 -9.89 3.48 -14.08
CA VAL A 103 -10.58 2.19 -14.21
C VAL A 103 -9.82 1.20 -15.09
N ASN A 104 -8.93 1.69 -15.97
CA ASN A 104 -8.15 0.85 -16.87
C ASN A 104 -6.96 0.15 -16.19
N ILE A 105 -6.60 0.54 -14.96
CA ILE A 105 -5.44 0.00 -14.22
C ILE A 105 -5.83 -0.80 -12.98
N ILE A 106 -7.13 -0.93 -12.67
CA ILE A 106 -7.65 -1.60 -11.47
C ILE A 106 -8.42 -2.86 -11.83
N ASP A 107 -8.27 -3.90 -11.02
CA ASP A 107 -9.04 -5.14 -11.12
C ASP A 107 -10.28 -5.11 -10.22
N GLY A 108 -10.28 -4.24 -9.21
CA GLY A 108 -11.40 -4.05 -8.30
C GLY A 108 -11.31 -2.77 -7.48
N ARG A 109 -12.46 -2.29 -7.03
CA ARG A 109 -12.60 -1.15 -6.11
C ARG A 109 -13.74 -1.37 -5.12
N LEU A 110 -13.73 -0.63 -4.01
CA LEU A 110 -14.84 -0.55 -3.06
C LEU A 110 -15.80 0.59 -3.40
#